data_AF-A0A951GR59-F1
#
_entry.id   AF-A0A951GR59-F1
#
_cell.length_a   1.000
_cell.length_b   1.000
_cell.length_c   1.000
_cell.angle_alpha   90.00
_cell.angle_beta   90.00
_cell.angle_gamma   90.00
#
_symmetry.space_group_name_H-M   'P 1'
#
loop_
_entity.id
_entity.type
_entity.pdbx_description
1 polymer ?
#
loop_
_entity_poly.entity_id
_entity_poly.type
_entity_poly.pdbx_seq_one_letter_code
_entity_poly.pdbx_strand_id
1 'polypeptide(L)'
;MRVWRRYLRSAVLIALGVAAAATSLAAGDAMGLLDGLLYDASLAASDRRPGDRDAPVAVIALDAESLAADELAELPRVFLSPVWAKIVNALTDAEARAIGFDIIFSYSANRFPGLEGQYDREFLAAIAR
;
A
#
# COMPACT_ATOMS: atom_id res chain seq x y z
N MET A 1 -31.41 -5.67 -40.06
CA MET A 1 -29.95 -5.42 -39.92
C MET A 1 -29.49 -4.98 -38.52
N ARG A 2 -30.25 -4.17 -37.74
CA ARG A 2 -29.83 -3.75 -36.37
C ARG A 2 -29.66 -4.89 -35.37
N VAL A 3 -30.53 -5.91 -35.43
CA VAL A 3 -30.52 -7.06 -34.52
C VAL A 3 -29.33 -7.98 -34.78
N TRP A 4 -28.99 -8.26 -36.04
CA TRP A 4 -27.81 -9.00 -36.46
C TRP A 4 -26.50 -8.34 -35.99
N ARG A 5 -26.41 -7.00 -36.11
CA ARG A 5 -25.30 -6.21 -35.57
C ARG A 5 -25.21 -6.26 -34.04
N ARG A 6 -26.33 -6.39 -33.32
CA ARG A 6 -26.31 -6.56 -31.86
C ARG A 6 -25.80 -7.95 -31.46
N TYR A 7 -26.26 -9.01 -32.11
CA TYR A 7 -25.77 -10.36 -31.84
C TYR A 7 -24.30 -10.54 -32.17
N LEU A 8 -23.82 -9.99 -33.29
CA LEU A 8 -22.39 -9.97 -33.62
C LEU A 8 -21.57 -9.21 -32.57
N ARG A 9 -22.05 -8.06 -32.10
CA ARG A 9 -21.37 -7.30 -31.03
C ARG A 9 -21.30 -8.11 -29.73
N SER A 10 -22.39 -8.74 -29.34
CA SER A 10 -22.43 -9.60 -28.15
C SER A 10 -21.48 -10.79 -28.30
N ALA A 11 -21.47 -11.46 -29.45
CA ALA A 11 -20.58 -12.59 -29.72
C ALA A 11 -19.10 -12.17 -29.70
N VAL A 12 -18.76 -11.02 -30.29
CA VAL A 12 -17.40 -10.46 -30.26
C VAL A 12 -16.97 -10.08 -28.85
N LEU A 13 -17.83 -9.45 -28.07
CA LEU A 13 -17.53 -9.12 -26.67
C LEU A 13 -17.30 -10.36 -25.81
N ILE A 14 -18.12 -11.40 -26.00
CA ILE A 14 -17.95 -12.68 -25.30
C ILE A 14 -16.62 -13.34 -25.72
N ALA A 15 -16.33 -13.39 -27.03
CA ALA A 15 -15.10 -13.97 -27.53
C ALA A 15 -13.84 -13.23 -27.01
N LEU A 16 -13.89 -11.89 -26.97
CA LEU A 16 -12.81 -11.08 -26.40
C LEU A 16 -12.66 -11.29 -24.89
N GLY A 17 -13.77 -11.38 -24.15
CA GLY A 17 -13.73 -11.68 -22.71
C GLY A 17 -13.14 -13.05 -22.39
N VAL A 18 -13.51 -14.07 -23.18
CA VAL A 18 -12.94 -15.43 -23.05
C VAL A 18 -11.45 -15.44 -23.39
N ALA A 19 -11.05 -14.75 -24.45
CA ALA A 19 -9.64 -14.64 -24.84
C ALA A 19 -8.81 -13.94 -23.75
N ALA A 20 -9.31 -12.84 -23.18
CA ALA A 20 -8.66 -12.11 -22.10
C ALA A 20 -8.51 -12.96 -20.82
N ALA A 21 -9.54 -13.71 -20.44
CA ALA A 21 -9.47 -14.62 -19.30
C ALA A 21 -8.45 -15.75 -19.52
N ALA A 22 -8.41 -16.32 -20.73
CA ALA A 22 -7.44 -17.36 -21.08
C ALA A 22 -5.99 -16.83 -21.08
N THR A 23 -5.75 -15.61 -21.58
CA THR A 23 -4.43 -14.99 -21.55
C THR A 23 -3.99 -14.64 -20.12
N SER A 24 -4.92 -14.17 -19.27
CA SER A 24 -4.64 -13.86 -17.87
C SER A 24 -4.28 -15.10 -17.03
N LEU A 25 -4.80 -16.27 -17.38
CA LEU A 25 -4.44 -17.54 -16.72
C LEU A 25 -3.09 -18.10 -17.20
N ALA A 26 -2.64 -17.71 -18.40
CA ALA A 26 -1.41 -18.21 -19.02
C ALA A 26 -0.21 -17.28 -18.83
N ALA A 27 -0.44 -15.97 -18.71
CA ALA A 27 0.56 -15.01 -18.29
C ALA A 27 0.76 -15.16 -16.78
N GLY A 28 1.92 -15.63 -16.34
CA GLY A 28 2.25 -15.75 -14.92
C GLY A 28 2.30 -14.41 -14.18
N ASP A 29 2.87 -14.41 -12.97
CA ASP A 29 2.86 -13.32 -11.96
C ASP A 29 3.56 -11.99 -12.35
N ALA A 30 3.96 -11.85 -13.62
CA ALA A 30 4.66 -10.66 -14.12
C ALA A 30 3.65 -9.64 -14.67
N MET A 31 3.22 -8.73 -13.81
CA MET A 31 2.34 -7.62 -14.18
C MET A 31 3.07 -6.66 -15.13
N GLY A 32 2.60 -6.56 -16.38
CA GLY A 32 3.18 -5.68 -17.39
C GLY A 32 2.73 -4.23 -17.23
N LEU A 33 3.44 -3.29 -17.85
CA LEU A 33 3.06 -1.86 -17.86
C LEU A 33 1.64 -1.61 -18.39
N LEU A 34 1.18 -2.43 -19.33
CA LEU A 34 -0.18 -2.35 -19.87
C LEU A 34 -1.23 -2.83 -18.86
N ASP A 35 -0.89 -3.78 -17.98
CA ASP A 35 -1.81 -4.27 -16.96
C ASP A 35 -2.09 -3.20 -15.92
N GLY A 36 -1.07 -2.43 -15.53
CA GLY A 36 -1.24 -1.26 -14.65
C GLY A 36 -2.14 -0.19 -15.27
N LEU A 37 -1.91 0.16 -16.55
CA LEU A 37 -2.75 1.14 -17.26
C LEU A 37 -4.20 0.66 -17.43
N LEU A 38 -4.41 -0.62 -17.73
CA LEU A 38 -5.74 -1.20 -17.86
C LEU A 38 -6.45 -1.30 -16.51
N TYR A 39 -5.72 -1.61 -15.44
CA TYR A 39 -6.23 -1.61 -14.08
C TYR A 39 -6.68 -0.21 -13.66
N ASP A 40 -5.85 0.81 -13.86
CA ASP A 40 -6.17 2.20 -13.57
C ASP A 40 -7.35 2.71 -14.39
N ALA A 41 -7.39 2.39 -15.69
CA ALA A 41 -8.52 2.73 -16.55
C ALA A 41 -9.81 2.01 -16.11
N SER A 42 -9.71 0.76 -15.65
CA SER A 42 -10.86 0.02 -15.12
C SER A 42 -11.38 0.64 -13.82
N LEU A 43 -10.49 1.09 -12.93
CA LEU A 43 -10.86 1.81 -11.71
C LEU A 43 -11.43 3.20 -12.00
N ALA A 44 -10.92 3.90 -13.01
CA ALA A 44 -11.45 5.20 -13.43
C ALA A 44 -12.84 5.07 -14.07
N ALA A 45 -13.09 4.00 -14.83
CA ALA A 45 -14.37 3.73 -15.47
C ALA A 45 -15.40 3.06 -14.54
N SER A 46 -14.96 2.54 -13.40
CA SER A 46 -15.78 1.79 -12.44
C SER A 46 -16.00 2.61 -11.17
N ASP A 47 -17.26 2.79 -10.76
CA ASP A 47 -17.57 3.27 -9.41
C ASP A 47 -17.32 2.20 -8.34
N ARG A 48 -17.08 0.93 -8.73
CA ARG A 48 -16.62 -0.12 -7.82
C ARG A 48 -15.11 -0.02 -7.68
N ARG A 49 -14.68 0.76 -6.70
CA ARG A 49 -13.33 0.71 -6.13
C ARG A 49 -13.39 0.09 -4.73
N PRO A 50 -12.35 -0.63 -4.29
CA PRO A 50 -12.22 -0.98 -2.88
C PRO A 50 -12.16 0.30 -2.02
N GLY A 51 -12.92 0.35 -0.93
CA GLY A 51 -12.93 1.47 0.02
C GLY A 51 -13.94 2.59 -0.29
N ASP A 52 -14.03 3.54 0.63
CA ASP A 52 -14.93 4.70 0.54
C ASP A 52 -14.29 5.84 -0.30
N ARG A 53 -15.11 6.64 -0.98
CA ARG A 53 -14.66 7.83 -1.71
C ARG A 53 -14.22 8.95 -0.78
N ASP A 54 -14.92 9.08 0.32
CA ASP A 54 -14.84 10.25 1.19
C ASP A 54 -14.28 9.91 2.57
N ALA A 55 -13.60 8.77 2.71
CA ALA A 55 -12.90 8.46 3.94
C ALA A 55 -11.83 9.52 4.22
N PRO A 56 -11.82 10.16 5.40
CA PRO A 56 -10.79 11.11 5.77
C PRO A 56 -9.47 10.36 6.00
N VAL A 57 -8.63 10.32 4.97
CA VAL A 57 -7.32 9.65 4.98
C VAL A 57 -6.22 10.68 4.78
N ALA A 58 -5.21 10.64 5.63
CA ALA A 58 -3.96 11.36 5.45
C ALA A 58 -2.87 10.37 5.03
N VAL A 59 -2.18 10.67 3.93
CA VAL A 59 -1.00 9.90 3.48
C VAL A 59 0.23 10.73 3.78
N ILE A 60 1.11 10.21 4.62
CA ILE A 60 2.37 10.86 5.01
C ILE A 60 3.49 10.11 4.30
N ALA A 61 4.08 10.74 3.28
CA ALA A 61 5.23 10.20 2.58
C ALA A 61 6.52 10.62 3.30
N LEU A 62 7.44 9.68 3.45
CA LEU A 62 8.79 9.93 3.97
C LEU A 62 9.78 9.70 2.82
N ASP A 63 10.44 10.76 2.40
CA ASP A 63 11.46 10.70 1.35
C ASP A 63 12.88 10.82 1.94
N ALA A 64 13.89 10.79 1.06
CA ALA A 64 15.28 10.88 1.47
C ALA A 64 15.60 12.22 2.14
N GLU A 65 14.96 13.31 1.71
CA GLU A 65 15.14 14.65 2.28
C GLU A 65 14.54 14.72 3.68
N SER A 66 13.33 14.19 3.89
CA SER A 66 12.69 14.07 5.20
C SER A 66 13.55 13.30 6.19
N LEU A 67 14.21 12.23 5.74
CA LEU A 67 15.11 11.43 6.56
C LEU A 67 16.49 12.06 6.75
N ALA A 68 16.85 13.06 5.93
CA ALA A 68 18.09 13.83 6.05
C ALA A 68 17.92 15.12 6.87
N ALA A 69 16.71 15.40 7.36
CA ALA A 69 16.46 16.52 8.27
C ALA A 69 17.30 16.38 9.55
N ASP A 70 17.77 17.50 10.10
CA ASP A 70 18.71 17.54 11.23
C ASP A 70 18.29 16.66 12.41
N GLU A 71 16.98 16.58 12.70
CA GLU A 71 16.43 15.76 13.80
C GLU A 71 16.63 14.24 13.58
N LEU A 72 16.65 13.77 12.32
CA LEU A 72 16.76 12.36 11.97
C LEU A 72 18.12 11.99 11.37
N ALA A 73 18.88 12.97 10.88
CA ALA A 73 20.16 12.76 10.19
C ALA A 73 21.21 12.07 11.07
N GLU A 74 21.20 12.35 12.37
CA GLU A 74 22.14 11.75 13.34
C GLU A 74 21.74 10.33 13.77
N LEU A 75 20.51 9.89 13.45
CA LEU A 75 19.99 8.61 13.92
C LEU A 75 20.03 7.57 12.79
N PRO A 76 20.87 6.53 12.90
CA PRO A 76 20.84 5.41 11.95
C PRO A 76 19.44 4.81 11.88
N ARG A 77 18.98 4.45 10.67
CA ARG A 77 17.59 4.03 10.43
C ARG A 77 17.11 2.87 11.30
N VAL A 78 18.02 1.98 11.70
CA VAL A 78 17.73 0.86 12.60
C VAL A 78 17.28 1.30 13.99
N PHE A 79 17.61 2.52 14.40
CA PHE A 79 17.27 3.11 15.69
C PHE A 79 16.05 4.04 15.63
N LEU A 80 15.33 4.12 14.50
CA LEU A 80 14.14 4.97 14.37
C LEU A 80 12.90 4.45 15.12
N SER A 81 12.97 3.26 15.72
CA SER A 81 11.86 2.65 16.47
C SER A 81 11.17 3.59 17.48
N PRO A 82 11.89 4.37 18.32
CA PRO A 82 11.25 5.32 19.23
C PRO A 82 10.55 6.47 18.50
N VAL A 83 11.05 6.89 17.33
CA VAL A 83 10.41 7.91 16.49
C VAL A 83 9.07 7.38 15.95
N TRP A 84 9.03 6.12 15.51
CA TRP A 84 7.79 5.47 15.09
C TRP A 84 6.80 5.33 16.24
N ALA A 85 7.26 4.96 17.44
CA ALA A 85 6.42 4.91 18.63
C ALA A 85 5.76 6.27 18.92
N LYS A 86 6.53 7.36 18.88
CA LYS A 86 6.02 8.73 19.07
C LYS A 86 4.94 9.08 18.05
N ILE A 87 5.15 8.74 16.78
CA ILE A 87 4.17 8.99 15.70
C ILE A 87 2.90 8.18 15.90
N VAL A 88 3.00 6.88 16.18
CA VAL A 88 1.83 6.02 16.42
C VAL A 88 1.02 6.50 17.61
N ASN A 89 1.70 6.86 18.71
CA ASN A 89 1.03 7.39 19.90
C ASN A 89 0.32 8.71 19.59
N ALA A 90 0.99 9.65 18.90
CA ALA A 90 0.37 10.93 18.52
C ALA A 90 -0.85 10.75 17.60
N LEU A 91 -0.79 9.83 16.65
CA LEU A 91 -1.93 9.51 15.77
C LEU A 91 -3.07 8.82 16.52
N THR A 92 -2.74 7.92 17.44
CA THR A 92 -3.72 7.26 18.32
C THR A 92 -4.41 8.27 19.23
N ASP A 93 -3.64 9.17 19.84
CA ASP A 93 -4.15 10.25 20.70
C ASP A 93 -5.00 11.25 19.91
N ALA A 94 -4.75 11.40 18.61
CA ALA A 94 -5.57 12.16 17.67
C ALA A 94 -6.77 11.37 17.13
N GLU A 95 -7.08 10.20 17.71
CA GLU A 95 -8.21 9.34 17.36
C GLU A 95 -8.17 8.80 15.91
N ALA A 96 -6.96 8.61 15.35
CA ALA A 96 -6.82 7.94 14.06
C ALA A 96 -7.40 6.52 14.13
N ARG A 97 -8.42 6.25 13.31
CA ARG A 97 -9.14 4.96 13.31
C ARG A 97 -8.26 3.78 12.87
N ALA A 98 -7.31 4.03 11.98
CA ALA A 98 -6.39 3.02 11.46
C ALA A 98 -5.08 3.68 11.03
N ILE A 99 -3.97 2.98 11.26
CA ILE A 99 -2.62 3.44 10.91
C ILE A 99 -1.97 2.33 10.07
N GLY A 100 -1.53 2.68 8.87
CA GLY A 100 -0.82 1.78 7.96
C GLY A 100 0.62 2.22 7.76
N PHE A 101 1.55 1.26 7.75
CA PHE A 101 2.94 1.49 7.40
C PHE A 101 3.23 0.87 6.04
N ASP A 102 3.68 1.68 5.09
CA ASP A 102 4.24 1.21 3.81
C ASP A 102 5.77 1.11 3.89
N ILE A 103 6.26 0.46 4.94
CA ILE A 103 7.69 0.26 5.21
C ILE A 103 7.90 -1.16 5.73
N ILE A 104 8.94 -1.82 5.24
CA ILE A 104 9.37 -3.12 5.78
C ILE A 104 10.36 -2.89 6.92
N PHE A 105 9.97 -3.25 8.14
CA PHE A 105 10.84 -3.25 9.33
C PHE A 105 11.78 -4.47 9.32
N SER A 106 12.77 -4.46 8.43
CA SER A 106 13.69 -5.59 8.21
C SER A 106 14.72 -5.80 9.32
N TYR A 107 14.93 -4.79 10.17
CA TYR A 107 15.89 -4.83 11.26
C TYR A 107 15.26 -4.37 12.57
N SER A 108 15.69 -5.00 13.66
CA SER A 108 15.29 -4.65 15.02
C SER A 108 16.54 -4.31 15.81
N ALA A 109 16.53 -3.16 16.49
CA ALA A 109 17.64 -2.71 17.31
C ALA A 109 17.85 -3.62 18.53
N ASN A 110 16.82 -4.38 18.94
CA ASN A 110 16.91 -5.37 20.01
C ASN A 110 18.01 -6.43 19.80
N ARG A 111 18.53 -6.59 18.58
CA ARG A 111 19.62 -7.53 18.28
C ARG A 111 21.01 -7.01 18.69
N PHE A 112 21.16 -5.71 18.99
CA PHE A 112 22.45 -5.16 19.37
C PHE A 112 22.80 -5.49 20.84
N PRO A 113 24.05 -5.92 21.11
CA PRO A 113 24.54 -6.09 22.47
C PRO A 113 24.44 -4.79 23.27
N GLY A 114 24.06 -4.88 24.54
CA GLY A 114 23.94 -3.73 25.45
C GLY A 114 22.57 -3.04 25.44
N LEU A 115 21.62 -3.45 24.59
CA LEU A 115 20.24 -2.91 24.56
C LEU A 115 19.21 -3.82 25.25
N GLU A 116 19.64 -4.96 25.79
CA GLU A 116 18.82 -5.93 26.53
C GLU A 116 17.54 -6.40 25.82
N GLY A 117 17.48 -6.25 24.49
CA GLY A 117 16.29 -6.55 23.70
C GLY A 117 15.08 -5.65 24.00
N GLN A 118 15.29 -4.47 24.58
CA GLN A 118 14.20 -3.58 25.02
C GLN A 118 14.05 -2.32 24.17
N TYR A 119 14.97 -2.06 23.24
CA TYR A 119 15.00 -0.84 22.46
C TYR A 119 13.70 -0.59 21.68
N ASP A 120 13.14 -1.64 21.07
CA ASP A 120 11.91 -1.52 20.28
C ASP A 120 10.63 -1.63 21.12
N ARG A 121 10.74 -1.73 22.46
CA ARG A 121 9.59 -1.99 23.34
C ARG A 121 8.48 -0.96 23.17
N GLU A 122 8.82 0.32 23.10
CA GLU A 122 7.81 1.39 22.99
C GLU A 122 7.06 1.32 21.66
N PHE A 123 7.76 1.04 20.57
CA PHE A 123 7.13 0.90 19.27
C PHE A 123 6.21 -0.33 19.21
N LEU A 124 6.69 -1.47 19.72
CA LEU A 124 5.90 -2.71 19.80
C LEU A 124 4.65 -2.52 20.68
N ALA A 125 4.78 -1.78 21.79
CA ALA A 125 3.65 -1.44 22.64
C ALA A 125 2.66 -0.50 21.95
N ALA A 126 3.14 0.47 21.18
CA ALA A 126 2.30 1.44 20.46
C ALA A 126 1.44 0.78 19.37
N ILE A 127 2.00 -0.18 18.61
CA ILE A 127 1.28 -0.88 17.53
C ILE A 127 0.36 -2.01 18.02
N ALA A 128 0.48 -2.42 19.29
CA ALA A 128 -0.32 -3.50 19.88
C ALA A 128 -1.61 -3.00 20.57
N ARG A 129 -1.83 -1.68 20.60
CA ARG A 129 -3.04 -1.04 21.12
C ARG A 129 -4.20 -1.16 20.13
#